data_AF-A0A524GNJ6-F1
#
_entry.id   AF-A0A524GNJ6-F1
#
_cell.length_a   1.000
_cell.length_b   1.000
_cell.length_c   1.000
_cell.angle_alpha   90.00
_cell.angle_beta   90.00
_cell.angle_gamma   90.00
#
_symmetry.space_group_name_H-M   'P 1'
#
loop_
_entity.id
_entity.type
_entity.pdbx_description
1 polymer ?
#
loop_
_entity_poly.entity_id
_entity_poly.type
_entity_poly.pdbx_seq_one_letter_code
_entity_poly.pdbx_strand_id
1 'polypeptide(L)'
;MTSIRIEKEDGIAIIWLDQPGERVNKISIELLDEFATAMTQLKEDPQVKGAVLISKKPDNFIAGADIDRFLKMRSPGEAAALSRKGHNLLNQLADSAKPVVAAIHGAALGGGLEVALACTARIVSDDPRTVMGLPEVRLGLLPGGGGTQRLPRLVGLQRALNLMLTGKNIYPRQAKRMGLVDYLVHPFGLLEAAKKIVLDLCEKRPKRKRRLSLVQKLLEGTPLTRKIIYKKAREIVMRQTMGNYPAPPRIIECVEAGMEKGFAAGMAAEEEKFDSLVLSPQSRQLIHLFLNMNSKKKNPAREKVRPVQTVAVLGAGFMGAGIASISAAEGMKVLLKDVAYEAVGKGEKTVWDELSGKVKKGALSSFGRDQIFSRISGRTDYKGFGAVELVVEAVFEDLKLKQEILAQVEAAVSENCIFASNTSSLPIKEIAKNARRPQQVVGMHYFSPVPRMPLLEIIETADTADWVTATAMEVGIRQGKTVIVVKDGPGFYTSRILAPLLHEALLILEEGGEIRQVDREMKRYGFPVGPLTLLDEVGIDVGAHVSGGVLGELFVSRGMSY
;
A
#
# COMPACT_ATOMS: atom_id res chain seq x y z
N MET A 1 6.81 -30.19 -6.94
CA MET A 1 6.83 -30.01 -5.47
C MET A 1 5.50 -29.40 -5.07
N THR A 2 4.86 -29.90 -4.01
CA THR A 2 3.58 -29.35 -3.53
C THR A 2 3.79 -28.08 -2.71
N SER A 3 2.79 -27.20 -2.71
CA SER A 3 2.72 -25.99 -1.89
C SER A 3 2.28 -26.26 -0.46
N ILE A 4 1.62 -27.39 -0.23
CA ILE A 4 1.20 -27.86 1.10
C ILE A 4 2.01 -29.08 1.52
N ARG A 5 2.47 -29.05 2.77
CA ARG A 5 3.07 -30.20 3.47
C ARG A 5 2.39 -30.38 4.81
N ILE A 6 2.15 -31.63 5.20
CA ILE A 6 1.54 -31.97 6.48
C ILE A 6 2.56 -32.72 7.33
N GLU A 7 2.86 -32.17 8.50
CA GLU A 7 3.63 -32.83 9.55
C GLU A 7 2.67 -33.21 10.68
N LYS A 8 2.92 -34.30 11.40
CA LYS A 8 2.05 -34.77 12.49
C LYS A 8 2.86 -34.88 13.77
N GLU A 9 2.34 -34.30 14.84
CA GLU A 9 3.01 -34.25 16.14
C GLU A 9 1.95 -34.23 17.24
N ASP A 10 2.04 -35.11 18.23
CA ASP A 10 1.13 -35.18 19.40
C ASP A 10 -0.38 -35.17 19.06
N GLY A 11 -0.75 -35.82 17.95
CA GLY A 11 -2.13 -35.87 17.47
C GLY A 11 -2.62 -34.58 16.81
N ILE A 12 -1.72 -33.66 16.47
CA ILE A 12 -1.99 -32.41 15.74
C ILE A 12 -1.37 -32.50 14.35
N ALA A 13 -2.13 -32.15 13.32
CA ALA A 13 -1.58 -31.95 11.98
C ALA A 13 -1.11 -30.50 11.79
N ILE A 14 0.15 -30.31 11.40
CA ILE A 14 0.72 -29.01 11.05
C ILE A 14 0.71 -28.90 9.52
N ILE A 15 -0.20 -28.07 9.01
CA ILE A 15 -0.36 -27.79 7.59
C ILE A 15 0.52 -26.59 7.26
N TRP A 16 1.64 -26.87 6.61
CA TRP A 16 2.62 -25.88 6.19
C TRP A 16 2.31 -25.35 4.79
N LEU A 17 2.16 -24.03 4.68
CA LEU A 17 2.04 -23.29 3.42
C LEU A 17 3.42 -22.82 2.96
N ASP A 18 3.89 -23.35 1.84
CA ASP A 18 5.17 -23.00 1.23
C ASP A 18 5.14 -23.21 -0.29
N GLN A 19 4.64 -22.22 -1.02
CA GLN A 19 4.58 -22.27 -2.49
C GLN A 19 6.01 -22.28 -3.09
N PRO A 20 6.42 -23.35 -3.80
CA PRO A 20 7.78 -23.47 -4.33
C PRO A 20 8.08 -22.42 -5.40
N GLY A 21 9.31 -21.89 -5.40
CA GLY A 21 9.75 -20.89 -6.39
C GLY A 21 9.17 -19.48 -6.22
N GLU A 22 8.16 -19.32 -5.36
CA GLU A 22 7.52 -18.04 -5.10
C GLU A 22 7.98 -17.41 -3.78
N ARG A 23 8.07 -16.08 -3.75
CA ARG A 23 8.39 -15.32 -2.52
C ARG A 23 7.22 -15.29 -1.53
N VAL A 24 5.99 -15.47 -2.03
CA VAL A 24 4.76 -15.36 -1.24
C VAL A 24 3.82 -16.50 -1.59
N ASN A 25 2.99 -16.92 -0.64
CA ASN A 25 1.91 -17.86 -0.91
C ASN A 25 0.71 -17.11 -1.50
N LYS A 26 0.18 -17.61 -2.61
CA LYS A 26 -0.98 -17.04 -3.31
C LYS A 26 -2.06 -18.12 -3.45
N ILE A 27 -3.33 -17.71 -3.39
CA ILE A 27 -4.45 -18.59 -3.73
C ILE A 27 -4.43 -18.82 -5.25
N SER A 28 -3.97 -20.01 -5.65
CA SER A 28 -4.09 -20.56 -7.00
C SER A 28 -5.04 -21.76 -7.01
N ILE A 29 -5.42 -22.26 -8.19
CA ILE A 29 -6.28 -23.45 -8.28
C ILE A 29 -5.58 -24.67 -7.69
N GLU A 30 -4.29 -24.79 -7.97
CA GLU A 30 -3.43 -25.87 -7.50
C GLU A 30 -3.36 -25.85 -5.97
N LEU A 31 -3.19 -24.67 -5.36
CA LEU A 31 -3.22 -24.55 -3.90
C LEU A 31 -4.59 -24.92 -3.32
N LEU A 32 -5.70 -24.57 -3.98
CA LEU A 32 -7.04 -24.96 -3.54
C LEU A 32 -7.23 -26.49 -3.61
N ASP A 33 -6.73 -27.15 -4.65
CA ASP A 33 -6.81 -28.61 -4.80
C ASP A 33 -5.93 -29.35 -3.79
N GLU A 34 -4.71 -28.86 -3.56
CA GLU A 34 -3.85 -29.36 -2.50
C GLU A 34 -4.48 -29.17 -1.12
N PHE A 35 -5.13 -28.02 -0.87
CA PHE A 35 -5.80 -27.74 0.40
C PHE A 35 -7.03 -28.64 0.60
N ALA A 36 -7.81 -28.88 -0.46
CA ALA A 36 -8.91 -29.84 -0.42
C ALA A 36 -8.41 -31.26 -0.05
N THR A 37 -7.30 -31.68 -0.66
CA THR A 37 -6.65 -32.97 -0.34
C THR A 37 -6.21 -33.02 1.12
N ALA A 38 -5.56 -31.96 1.62
CA ALA A 38 -5.14 -31.86 3.02
C ALA A 38 -6.32 -31.92 4.00
N MET A 39 -7.44 -31.28 3.66
CA MET A 39 -8.67 -31.31 4.47
C MET A 39 -9.30 -32.70 4.50
N THR A 40 -9.28 -33.44 3.39
CA THR A 40 -9.74 -34.84 3.34
C THR A 40 -8.86 -35.74 4.21
N GLN A 41 -7.53 -35.64 4.08
CA GLN A 41 -6.60 -36.39 4.94
C GLN A 41 -6.81 -36.08 6.43
N LEU A 42 -6.97 -34.79 6.76
CA LEU A 42 -7.27 -34.37 8.13
C LEU A 42 -8.57 -34.99 8.64
N LYS A 43 -9.61 -35.03 7.80
CA LYS A 43 -10.92 -35.60 8.19
C LYS A 43 -10.82 -37.10 8.44
N GLU A 44 -10.17 -37.83 7.54
CA GLU A 44 -10.13 -39.30 7.53
C GLU A 44 -9.18 -39.91 8.55
N ASP A 45 -8.12 -39.21 8.95
CA ASP A 45 -7.11 -39.76 9.85
C ASP A 45 -7.55 -39.76 11.33
N PRO A 46 -7.86 -40.91 11.95
CA PRO A 46 -8.34 -40.96 13.33
C PRO A 46 -7.28 -40.55 14.37
N GLN A 47 -5.99 -40.57 14.04
CA GLN A 47 -4.91 -40.17 14.95
C GLN A 47 -4.81 -38.64 15.10
N VAL A 48 -5.36 -37.89 14.14
CA VAL A 48 -5.34 -36.43 14.18
C VAL A 48 -6.60 -35.90 14.88
N LYS A 49 -6.41 -35.17 15.97
CA LYS A 49 -7.45 -34.51 16.76
C LYS A 49 -7.83 -33.13 16.20
N GLY A 50 -6.86 -32.40 15.63
CA GLY A 50 -7.03 -31.06 15.08
C GLY A 50 -5.81 -30.62 14.27
N ALA A 51 -5.83 -29.40 13.73
CA ALA A 51 -4.75 -28.92 12.87
C ALA A 51 -4.36 -27.46 13.12
N VAL A 52 -3.09 -27.16 12.84
CA VAL A 52 -2.55 -25.80 12.72
C VAL A 52 -2.29 -25.52 11.25
N LEU A 53 -2.80 -24.41 10.74
CA LEU A 53 -2.45 -23.88 9.42
C LEU A 53 -1.45 -22.74 9.59
N ILE A 54 -0.24 -22.90 9.07
CA ILE A 54 0.88 -21.96 9.27
C ILE A 54 1.73 -21.86 8.01
N SER A 55 2.41 -20.73 7.79
CA SER A 55 3.33 -20.60 6.66
C SER A 55 4.80 -20.81 7.06
N LYS A 56 5.59 -21.41 6.15
CA LYS A 56 7.06 -21.40 6.24
C LYS A 56 7.70 -20.13 5.65
N LYS A 57 6.93 -19.26 4.96
CA LYS A 57 7.46 -18.00 4.42
C LYS A 57 7.72 -17.01 5.56
N PRO A 58 8.82 -16.23 5.52
CA PRO A 58 9.23 -15.39 6.65
C PRO A 58 8.30 -14.19 6.89
N ASP A 59 7.67 -13.65 5.85
CA ASP A 59 6.94 -12.38 5.95
C ASP A 59 5.48 -12.44 5.46
N ASN A 60 4.96 -13.64 5.17
CA ASN A 60 3.56 -13.79 4.75
C ASN A 60 2.96 -15.13 5.15
N PHE A 61 1.66 -15.09 5.43
CA PHE A 61 0.82 -16.27 5.56
C PHE A 61 0.27 -16.67 4.19
N ILE A 62 -0.61 -15.82 3.65
CA ILE A 62 -1.14 -15.88 2.28
C ILE A 62 -1.38 -14.43 1.84
N ALA A 63 -0.71 -13.99 0.77
CA ALA A 63 -0.65 -12.59 0.38
C ALA A 63 -1.79 -12.14 -0.55
N GLY A 64 -2.65 -13.05 -1.00
CA GLY A 64 -3.78 -12.77 -1.89
C GLY A 64 -4.04 -13.90 -2.88
N ALA A 65 -4.76 -13.60 -3.96
CA ALA A 65 -5.00 -14.52 -5.07
C ALA A 65 -3.99 -14.31 -6.22
N ASP A 66 -3.94 -15.26 -7.15
CA ASP A 66 -3.23 -15.10 -8.42
C ASP A 66 -4.00 -14.14 -9.36
N ILE A 67 -3.64 -12.85 -9.28
CA ILE A 67 -4.34 -11.76 -9.96
C ILE A 67 -4.15 -11.81 -11.49
N ASP A 68 -3.00 -12.30 -11.98
CA ASP A 68 -2.71 -12.42 -13.41
C ASP A 68 -3.74 -13.32 -14.12
N ARG A 69 -4.30 -14.29 -13.40
CA ARG A 69 -5.34 -15.19 -13.91
C ARG A 69 -6.65 -14.45 -14.21
N PHE A 70 -7.03 -13.46 -13.39
CA PHE A 70 -8.27 -12.70 -13.61
C PHE A 70 -8.25 -11.92 -14.94
N LEU A 71 -7.08 -11.47 -15.39
CA LEU A 71 -6.95 -10.83 -16.70
C LEU A 71 -7.15 -11.80 -17.87
N LYS A 72 -6.94 -13.10 -17.65
CA LYS A 72 -7.10 -14.15 -18.68
C LYS A 72 -8.55 -14.62 -18.81
N MET A 73 -9.37 -14.43 -17.78
CA MET A 73 -10.80 -14.75 -17.83
C MET A 73 -11.52 -13.81 -18.80
N ARG A 74 -12.33 -14.39 -19.69
CA ARG A 74 -13.06 -13.66 -20.74
C ARG A 74 -14.55 -13.95 -20.74
N SER A 75 -14.96 -15.12 -20.25
CA SER A 75 -16.33 -15.58 -20.34
C SER A 75 -17.05 -15.41 -18.99
N PRO A 76 -18.33 -14.99 -19.00
CA PRO A 76 -19.18 -15.08 -17.82
C PRO A 76 -19.18 -16.50 -17.23
N GLY A 77 -19.16 -16.60 -15.91
CA GLY A 77 -19.18 -17.87 -15.18
C GLY A 77 -17.80 -18.41 -14.77
N GLU A 78 -16.71 -18.01 -15.43
CA GLU A 78 -15.36 -18.51 -15.10
C GLU A 78 -14.92 -18.10 -13.68
N ALA A 79 -15.14 -16.83 -13.32
CA ALA A 79 -14.78 -16.31 -12.00
C ALA A 79 -15.78 -16.75 -10.93
N ALA A 80 -17.06 -16.88 -11.30
CA ALA A 80 -18.09 -17.49 -10.46
C ALA A 80 -17.74 -18.94 -10.07
N ALA A 81 -17.33 -19.78 -11.03
CA ALA A 81 -16.92 -21.16 -10.76
C ALA A 81 -15.72 -21.23 -9.79
N LEU A 82 -14.74 -20.33 -9.95
CA LEU A 82 -13.60 -20.24 -9.04
C LEU A 82 -14.03 -19.80 -7.62
N SER A 83 -14.88 -18.78 -7.52
CA SER A 83 -15.44 -18.32 -6.25
C SER A 83 -16.22 -19.43 -5.55
N ARG A 84 -17.10 -20.14 -6.28
CA ARG A 84 -17.86 -21.30 -5.78
C ARG A 84 -16.97 -22.43 -5.26
N LYS A 85 -15.90 -22.76 -5.99
CA LYS A 85 -14.90 -23.75 -5.53
C LYS A 85 -14.28 -23.33 -4.20
N GLY A 86 -13.85 -22.06 -4.10
CA GLY A 86 -13.33 -21.48 -2.87
C GLY A 86 -14.35 -21.50 -1.73
N HIS A 87 -15.61 -21.14 -2.00
CA HIS A 87 -16.71 -21.18 -1.04
C HIS A 87 -16.91 -22.56 -0.44
N ASN A 88 -17.02 -23.58 -1.30
CA ASN A 88 -17.24 -24.96 -0.88
C ASN A 88 -16.11 -25.44 0.04
N LEU A 89 -14.86 -25.18 -0.36
CA LEU A 89 -13.69 -25.56 0.42
C LEU A 89 -13.61 -24.85 1.77
N LEU A 90 -13.88 -23.54 1.80
CA LEU A 90 -13.87 -22.76 3.04
C LEU A 90 -15.08 -23.06 3.94
N ASN A 91 -16.20 -23.50 3.37
CA ASN A 91 -17.33 -24.03 4.15
C ASN A 91 -16.95 -25.38 4.78
N GLN A 92 -16.33 -26.29 4.02
CA GLN A 92 -15.81 -27.55 4.56
C GLN A 92 -14.81 -27.33 5.70
N LEU A 93 -13.93 -26.33 5.57
CA LEU A 93 -13.00 -25.93 6.64
C LEU A 93 -13.74 -25.41 7.87
N ALA A 94 -14.74 -24.54 7.69
CA ALA A 94 -15.52 -23.96 8.77
C ALA A 94 -16.38 -25.00 9.51
N ASP A 95 -16.91 -25.99 8.78
CA ASP A 95 -17.78 -27.05 9.30
C ASP A 95 -16.98 -28.28 9.80
N SER A 96 -15.65 -28.20 9.82
CA SER A 96 -14.78 -29.30 10.25
C SER A 96 -15.06 -29.75 11.69
N ALA A 97 -15.25 -31.06 11.86
CA ALA A 97 -15.37 -31.72 13.16
C ALA A 97 -14.05 -31.70 13.97
N LYS A 98 -12.92 -31.45 13.31
CA LYS A 98 -11.60 -31.27 13.93
C LYS A 98 -11.23 -29.77 13.89
N PRO A 99 -10.87 -29.14 15.03
CA PRO A 99 -10.59 -27.72 15.04
C PRO A 99 -9.34 -27.41 14.21
N VAL A 100 -9.41 -26.32 13.43
CA VAL A 100 -8.29 -25.81 12.64
C VAL A 100 -7.94 -24.40 13.12
N VAL A 101 -6.69 -24.19 13.51
CA VAL A 101 -6.18 -22.90 14.00
C VAL A 101 -5.30 -22.26 12.95
N ALA A 102 -5.66 -21.06 12.49
CA ALA A 102 -4.78 -20.24 11.64
C ALA A 102 -3.72 -19.56 12.51
N ALA A 103 -2.46 -19.91 12.30
CA ALA A 103 -1.30 -19.32 12.95
C ALA A 103 -0.60 -18.35 11.98
N ILE A 104 -0.81 -17.06 12.19
CA ILE A 104 -0.50 -16.02 11.20
C ILE A 104 0.70 -15.20 11.63
N HIS A 105 1.78 -15.30 10.86
CA HIS A 105 2.86 -14.34 10.84
C HIS A 105 2.91 -13.66 9.46
N GLY A 106 3.20 -12.36 9.42
CA GLY A 106 3.27 -11.61 8.18
C GLY A 106 1.91 -11.31 7.54
N ALA A 107 1.91 -11.04 6.23
CA ALA A 107 0.71 -10.66 5.50
C ALA A 107 -0.32 -11.81 5.34
N ALA A 108 -1.56 -11.57 5.79
CA ALA A 108 -2.75 -12.37 5.51
C ALA A 108 -3.80 -11.48 4.83
N LEU A 109 -3.71 -11.35 3.50
CA LEU A 109 -4.49 -10.39 2.72
C LEU A 109 -5.43 -11.08 1.75
N GLY A 110 -6.60 -10.48 1.56
CA GLY A 110 -7.66 -10.96 0.69
C GLY A 110 -8.05 -12.41 1.00
N GLY A 111 -7.94 -13.29 0.00
CA GLY A 111 -8.16 -14.73 0.16
C GLY A 111 -7.42 -15.37 1.34
N GLY A 112 -6.24 -14.84 1.71
CA GLY A 112 -5.52 -15.29 2.90
C GLY A 112 -6.25 -15.02 4.22
N LEU A 113 -6.88 -13.85 4.33
CA LEU A 113 -7.76 -13.55 5.46
C LEU A 113 -9.06 -14.33 5.38
N GLU A 114 -9.60 -14.60 4.19
CA GLU A 114 -10.81 -15.42 4.01
C GLU A 114 -10.60 -16.87 4.49
N VAL A 115 -9.45 -17.46 4.18
CA VAL A 115 -9.02 -18.76 4.74
C VAL A 115 -8.95 -18.70 6.26
N ALA A 116 -8.30 -17.67 6.80
CA ALA A 116 -8.19 -17.49 8.25
C ALA A 116 -9.55 -17.25 8.93
N LEU A 117 -10.51 -16.61 8.25
CA LEU A 117 -11.88 -16.39 8.74
C LEU A 117 -12.68 -17.69 8.80
N ALA A 118 -12.39 -18.65 7.92
CA ALA A 118 -13.00 -19.98 7.93
C ALA A 118 -12.42 -20.91 9.02
N CYS A 119 -11.20 -20.66 9.49
CA CYS A 119 -10.61 -21.44 10.59
C CYS A 119 -11.37 -21.26 11.92
N THR A 120 -11.28 -22.28 12.78
CA THR A 120 -11.91 -22.29 14.11
C THR A 120 -11.40 -21.13 14.98
N ALA A 121 -10.08 -20.96 15.04
CA ALA A 121 -9.42 -19.84 15.75
C ALA A 121 -8.33 -19.18 14.90
N ARG A 122 -8.02 -17.92 15.21
CA ARG A 122 -6.88 -17.17 14.65
C ARG A 122 -5.96 -16.75 15.78
N ILE A 123 -4.71 -17.19 15.73
CA ILE A 123 -3.61 -16.66 16.53
C ILE A 123 -2.64 -15.92 15.60
N VAL A 124 -2.21 -14.73 16.01
CA VAL A 124 -1.30 -13.92 15.19
C VAL A 124 -0.10 -13.45 16.01
N SER A 125 1.03 -13.22 15.35
CA SER A 125 2.18 -12.62 16.00
C SER A 125 2.04 -11.11 16.20
N ASP A 126 2.52 -10.58 17.33
CA ASP A 126 2.64 -9.12 17.60
C ASP A 126 3.88 -8.54 16.90
N ASP A 127 3.84 -8.50 15.57
CA ASP A 127 4.91 -7.98 14.72
C ASP A 127 4.32 -6.97 13.71
N PRO A 128 4.97 -5.81 13.46
CA PRO A 128 4.51 -4.83 12.48
C PRO A 128 4.30 -5.37 11.06
N ARG A 129 5.04 -6.42 10.67
CA ARG A 129 4.88 -7.11 9.37
C ARG A 129 3.59 -7.93 9.31
N THR A 130 3.02 -8.28 10.47
CA THR A 130 1.78 -9.06 10.55
C THR A 130 0.59 -8.15 10.27
N VAL A 131 0.06 -8.24 9.06
CA VAL A 131 -1.03 -7.38 8.58
C VAL A 131 -2.15 -8.21 8.00
N MET A 132 -3.38 -7.80 8.29
CA MET A 132 -4.59 -8.46 7.80
C MET A 132 -5.47 -7.45 7.06
N GLY A 133 -6.17 -7.88 6.03
CA GLY A 133 -7.10 -7.01 5.30
C GLY A 133 -7.78 -7.69 4.13
N LEU A 134 -8.82 -7.04 3.60
CA LEU A 134 -9.54 -7.44 2.39
C LEU A 134 -9.37 -6.33 1.34
N PRO A 135 -8.23 -6.30 0.62
CA PRO A 135 -7.88 -5.21 -0.29
C PRO A 135 -8.49 -5.32 -1.70
N GLU A 136 -9.40 -6.28 -1.94
CA GLU A 136 -9.96 -6.60 -3.27
C GLU A 136 -10.59 -5.37 -3.95
N VAL A 137 -11.19 -4.47 -3.18
CA VAL A 137 -11.77 -3.22 -3.68
C VAL A 137 -10.75 -2.34 -4.42
N ARG A 138 -9.46 -2.42 -4.07
CA ARG A 138 -8.37 -1.68 -4.73
C ARG A 138 -8.06 -2.22 -6.13
N LEU A 139 -8.48 -3.44 -6.43
CA LEU A 139 -8.39 -4.08 -7.75
C LEU A 139 -9.70 -3.98 -8.52
N GLY A 140 -10.69 -3.22 -8.01
CA GLY A 140 -12.03 -3.17 -8.58
C GLY A 140 -12.81 -4.48 -8.37
N LEU A 141 -12.46 -5.25 -7.36
CA LEU A 141 -13.07 -6.54 -7.04
C LEU A 141 -13.73 -6.50 -5.65
N LEU A 142 -14.32 -7.62 -5.25
CA LEU A 142 -14.83 -7.87 -3.91
C LEU A 142 -14.24 -9.19 -3.36
N PRO A 143 -14.27 -9.41 -2.03
CA PRO A 143 -13.86 -10.69 -1.45
C PRO A 143 -14.67 -11.84 -2.06
N GLY A 144 -14.01 -12.86 -2.60
CA GLY A 144 -14.66 -13.94 -3.37
C GLY A 144 -14.63 -15.32 -2.69
N GLY A 145 -14.10 -15.41 -1.47
CA GLY A 145 -13.97 -16.61 -0.64
C GLY A 145 -14.91 -16.61 0.58
N GLY A 146 -16.01 -15.85 0.53
CA GLY A 146 -16.98 -15.68 1.60
C GLY A 146 -16.61 -14.61 2.62
N GLY A 147 -15.64 -13.75 2.32
CA GLY A 147 -15.25 -12.61 3.14
C GLY A 147 -16.40 -11.64 3.37
N THR A 148 -17.27 -11.43 2.36
CA THR A 148 -18.47 -10.59 2.51
C THR A 148 -19.48 -11.18 3.50
N GLN A 149 -19.34 -12.48 3.82
CA GLN A 149 -20.25 -13.19 4.72
C GLN A 149 -19.67 -13.43 6.10
N ARG A 150 -18.43 -13.91 6.19
CA ARG A 150 -17.78 -14.26 7.47
C ARG A 150 -17.36 -13.02 8.26
N LEU A 151 -16.83 -11.99 7.59
CA LEU A 151 -16.31 -10.81 8.28
C LEU A 151 -17.40 -10.01 9.01
N PRO A 152 -18.55 -9.65 8.41
CA PRO A 152 -19.62 -8.92 9.12
C PRO A 152 -20.17 -9.68 10.33
N ARG A 153 -20.30 -11.00 10.21
CA ARG A 153 -20.74 -11.88 11.29
C ARG A 153 -19.73 -11.93 12.44
N LEU A 154 -18.45 -11.83 12.12
CA LEU A 154 -17.38 -11.84 13.12
C LEU A 154 -17.20 -10.49 13.83
N VAL A 155 -16.92 -9.42 13.09
CA VAL A 155 -16.48 -8.14 13.67
C VAL A 155 -17.60 -7.09 13.76
N GLY A 156 -18.79 -7.38 13.24
CA GLY A 156 -19.88 -6.42 13.12
C GLY A 156 -19.91 -5.75 11.75
N LEU A 157 -21.12 -5.37 11.34
CA LEU A 157 -21.43 -4.87 10.00
C LEU A 157 -20.65 -3.60 9.66
N GLN A 158 -20.66 -2.60 10.54
CA GLN A 158 -19.98 -1.32 10.27
C GLN A 158 -18.47 -1.47 10.11
N ARG A 159 -17.85 -2.29 10.95
CA ARG A 159 -16.40 -2.56 10.89
C ARG A 159 -16.06 -3.34 9.63
N ALA A 160 -16.84 -4.37 9.31
CA ALA A 160 -16.62 -5.17 8.10
C ALA A 160 -16.76 -4.35 6.82
N LEU A 161 -17.81 -3.54 6.69
CA LEU A 161 -17.98 -2.64 5.54
C LEU A 161 -16.82 -1.65 5.43
N ASN A 162 -16.40 -1.01 6.53
CA ASN A 162 -15.25 -0.12 6.51
C ASN A 162 -13.98 -0.82 6.02
N LEU A 163 -13.74 -2.08 6.41
CA LEU A 163 -12.58 -2.84 5.98
C LEU A 163 -12.64 -3.21 4.50
N MET A 164 -13.78 -3.75 4.03
CA MET A 164 -13.95 -4.20 2.64
C MET A 164 -14.05 -3.03 1.66
N LEU A 165 -14.65 -1.90 2.05
CA LEU A 165 -14.82 -0.73 1.17
C LEU A 165 -13.55 0.12 1.05
N THR A 166 -12.64 0.08 2.04
CA THR A 166 -11.37 0.84 2.00
C THR A 166 -10.16 -0.02 1.62
N GLY A 167 -10.27 -1.34 1.77
CA GLY A 167 -9.17 -2.27 1.57
C GLY A 167 -7.98 -2.02 2.48
N LYS A 168 -8.19 -1.36 3.63
CA LYS A 168 -7.09 -0.97 4.53
C LYS A 168 -6.56 -2.15 5.34
N ASN A 169 -5.27 -2.07 5.66
CA ASN A 169 -4.62 -3.03 6.54
C ASN A 169 -5.06 -2.83 8.00
N ILE A 170 -5.04 -3.94 8.74
CA ILE A 170 -5.32 -4.05 10.16
C ILE A 170 -4.10 -4.68 10.83
N TYR A 171 -3.62 -4.05 11.89
CA TYR A 171 -2.47 -4.51 12.66
C TYR A 171 -2.88 -5.42 13.83
N PRO A 172 -1.97 -6.24 14.37
CA PRO A 172 -2.30 -7.35 15.27
C PRO A 172 -3.11 -6.92 16.51
N ARG A 173 -2.67 -5.86 17.19
CA ARG A 173 -3.35 -5.32 18.38
C ARG A 173 -4.74 -4.75 18.05
N GLN A 174 -4.91 -4.13 16.89
CA GLN A 174 -6.21 -3.66 16.44
C GLN A 174 -7.14 -4.83 16.10
N ALA A 175 -6.63 -5.84 15.40
CA ALA A 175 -7.36 -7.05 15.04
C ALA A 175 -7.86 -7.81 16.29
N LYS A 176 -7.02 -7.93 17.32
CA LYS A 176 -7.38 -8.52 18.61
C LYS A 176 -8.45 -7.73 19.36
N ARG A 177 -8.34 -6.39 19.40
CA ARG A 177 -9.35 -5.51 20.04
C ARG A 177 -10.71 -5.61 19.38
N MET A 178 -10.75 -5.67 18.05
CA MET A 178 -12.02 -5.72 17.30
C MET A 178 -12.63 -7.12 17.19
N GLY A 179 -11.95 -8.16 17.68
CA GLY A 179 -12.41 -9.55 17.63
C GLY A 179 -12.19 -10.25 16.29
N LEU A 180 -11.39 -9.68 15.40
CA LEU A 180 -10.94 -10.37 14.18
C LEU A 180 -10.03 -11.54 14.53
N VAL A 181 -9.15 -11.33 15.50
CA VAL A 181 -8.15 -12.29 15.98
C VAL A 181 -8.47 -12.74 17.41
N ASP A 182 -8.27 -14.04 17.66
CA ASP A 182 -8.58 -14.67 18.94
C ASP A 182 -7.39 -14.64 19.90
N TYR A 183 -6.15 -14.67 19.44
CA TYR A 183 -4.94 -14.66 20.28
C TYR A 183 -3.80 -13.85 19.66
N LEU A 184 -2.96 -13.25 20.51
CA LEU A 184 -1.79 -12.48 20.13
C LEU A 184 -0.59 -13.06 20.87
N VAL A 185 0.52 -13.31 20.17
CA VAL A 185 1.72 -13.95 20.74
C VAL A 185 2.99 -13.35 20.15
N HIS A 186 4.13 -13.56 20.79
CA HIS A 186 5.43 -13.25 20.19
C HIS A 186 5.71 -14.16 18.98
N PRO A 187 6.31 -13.68 17.87
CA PRO A 187 6.59 -14.49 16.68
C PRO A 187 7.22 -15.87 16.96
N PHE A 188 8.25 -15.93 17.80
CA PHE A 188 8.95 -17.19 18.13
C PHE A 188 8.08 -18.25 18.82
N GLY A 189 6.99 -17.86 19.49
CA GLY A 189 6.10 -18.80 20.18
C GLY A 189 4.85 -19.18 19.37
N LEU A 190 4.75 -18.77 18.10
CA LEU A 190 3.51 -18.83 17.34
C LEU A 190 3.01 -20.27 17.13
N LEU A 191 3.88 -21.18 16.68
CA LEU A 191 3.51 -22.56 16.40
C LEU A 191 3.09 -23.31 17.68
N GLU A 192 3.91 -23.23 18.73
CA GLU A 192 3.63 -23.91 20.00
C GLU A 192 2.36 -23.40 20.67
N ALA A 193 2.12 -22.09 20.65
CA ALA A 193 0.87 -21.52 21.13
C ALA A 193 -0.34 -21.99 20.28
N ALA A 194 -0.18 -22.10 18.96
CA ALA A 194 -1.23 -22.61 18.07
C ALA A 194 -1.57 -24.07 18.35
N LYS A 195 -0.55 -24.93 18.52
CA LYS A 195 -0.71 -26.34 18.91
C LYS A 195 -1.50 -26.48 20.20
N LYS A 196 -1.13 -25.72 21.23
CA LYS A 196 -1.87 -25.70 22.50
C LYS A 196 -3.34 -25.31 22.33
N ILE A 197 -3.61 -24.26 21.55
CA ILE A 197 -4.99 -23.84 21.26
C ILE A 197 -5.79 -24.93 20.53
N VAL A 198 -5.17 -25.70 19.63
CA VAL A 198 -5.83 -26.84 19.00
C VAL A 198 -6.30 -27.85 20.05
N LEU A 199 -5.42 -28.24 20.97
CA LEU A 199 -5.74 -29.20 22.04
C LEU A 199 -6.87 -28.68 22.94
N ASP A 200 -6.77 -27.41 23.37
CA ASP A 200 -7.82 -26.77 24.19
C ASP A 200 -9.19 -26.79 23.47
N LEU A 201 -9.20 -26.58 22.14
CA LEU A 201 -10.42 -26.60 21.32
C LEU A 201 -10.99 -28.01 21.11
N CYS A 202 -10.15 -29.06 21.20
CA CYS A 202 -10.60 -30.45 21.16
C CYS A 202 -11.34 -30.82 22.45
N GLU A 203 -10.87 -30.35 23.62
CA GLU A 203 -11.54 -30.58 24.89
C GLU A 203 -12.82 -29.76 25.03
N LYS A 204 -12.76 -28.48 24.64
CA LYS A 204 -13.88 -27.56 24.75
C LYS A 204 -13.93 -26.62 23.56
N ARG A 205 -15.01 -26.66 22.81
CA ARG A 205 -15.31 -25.67 21.77
C ARG A 205 -16.11 -24.50 22.37
N PRO A 206 -15.48 -23.40 22.82
CA PRO A 206 -16.22 -22.25 23.34
C PRO A 206 -17.10 -21.65 22.24
N LYS A 207 -18.37 -21.36 22.56
CA LYS A 207 -19.20 -20.54 21.67
C LYS A 207 -18.55 -19.17 21.50
N ARG A 208 -18.20 -18.83 20.27
CA ARG A 208 -17.51 -17.57 19.95
C ARG A 208 -18.42 -16.38 20.24
N LYS A 209 -18.12 -15.61 21.29
CA LYS A 209 -18.89 -14.41 21.65
C LYS A 209 -18.46 -13.23 20.77
N ARG A 210 -19.40 -12.62 20.05
CA ARG A 210 -19.14 -11.39 19.25
C ARG A 210 -18.73 -10.24 20.18
N ARG A 211 -17.60 -9.59 19.88
CA ARG A 211 -17.09 -8.41 20.61
C ARG A 211 -17.66 -7.10 20.05
N LEU A 212 -18.99 -6.98 20.12
CA LEU A 212 -19.71 -5.78 19.72
C LEU A 212 -19.91 -4.84 20.91
N SER A 213 -19.72 -3.54 20.67
CA SER A 213 -20.16 -2.51 21.60
C SER A 213 -21.70 -2.49 21.72
N LEU A 214 -22.23 -1.89 22.78
CA LEU A 214 -23.68 -1.75 22.98
C LEU A 214 -24.36 -1.01 21.81
N VAL A 215 -23.73 0.06 21.32
CA VAL A 215 -24.20 0.82 20.15
C VAL A 215 -24.25 -0.06 18.89
N GLN A 216 -23.24 -0.91 18.66
CA GLN A 216 -23.25 -1.83 17.52
C GLN A 216 -24.34 -2.89 17.64
N LYS A 217 -24.57 -3.44 18.84
CA LYS A 217 -25.65 -4.40 19.06
C LYS A 217 -27.02 -3.78 18.77
N LEU A 218 -27.25 -2.53 19.18
CA LEU A 218 -28.49 -1.81 18.92
C LEU A 218 -28.67 -1.54 17.42
N LEU A 219 -27.66 -0.99 16.75
CA LEU A 219 -27.73 -0.64 15.33
C LEU A 219 -27.78 -1.86 14.39
N GLU A 220 -27.20 -2.99 14.79
CA GLU A 220 -27.23 -4.24 14.01
C GLU A 220 -28.36 -5.20 14.43
N GLY A 221 -29.11 -4.84 15.47
CA GLY A 221 -30.06 -5.73 16.15
C GLY A 221 -31.30 -6.05 15.32
N THR A 222 -31.72 -5.14 14.44
CA THR A 222 -32.94 -5.29 13.64
C THR A 222 -32.68 -5.03 12.14
N PRO A 223 -33.48 -5.61 11.23
CA PRO A 223 -33.41 -5.30 9.80
C PRO A 223 -33.57 -3.80 9.51
N LEU A 224 -34.44 -3.10 10.24
CA LEU A 224 -34.70 -1.66 10.05
C LEU A 224 -33.44 -0.82 10.35
N THR A 225 -32.75 -1.11 11.46
CA THR A 225 -31.54 -0.36 11.84
C THR A 225 -30.36 -0.67 10.91
N ARG A 226 -30.27 -1.89 10.36
CA ARG A 226 -29.26 -2.25 9.36
C ARG A 226 -29.46 -1.50 8.04
N LYS A 227 -30.70 -1.28 7.60
CA LYS A 227 -30.99 -0.47 6.39
C LYS A 227 -30.37 0.93 6.47
N ILE A 228 -30.33 1.55 7.66
CA ILE A 228 -29.68 2.85 7.87
C ILE A 228 -28.16 2.74 7.63
N ILE A 229 -27.53 1.65 8.09
CA ILE A 229 -26.10 1.40 7.87
C ILE A 229 -25.81 1.24 6.38
N TYR A 230 -26.60 0.44 5.66
CA TYR A 230 -26.41 0.25 4.22
C TYR A 230 -26.62 1.55 3.43
N LYS A 231 -27.68 2.31 3.75
CA LYS A 231 -27.94 3.62 3.13
C LYS A 231 -26.76 4.57 3.32
N LYS A 232 -26.28 4.73 4.55
CA LYS A 232 -25.13 5.59 4.84
C LYS A 232 -23.84 5.11 4.16
N ALA A 233 -23.62 3.80 4.09
CA ALA A 233 -22.48 3.24 3.36
C ALA A 233 -22.56 3.57 1.86
N ARG A 234 -23.74 3.46 1.24
CA ARG A 234 -23.98 3.85 -0.17
C ARG A 234 -23.75 5.33 -0.41
N GLU A 235 -24.25 6.20 0.48
CA GLU A 235 -24.03 7.65 0.40
C GLU A 235 -22.55 8.03 0.48
N ILE A 236 -21.80 7.42 1.41
CA ILE A 236 -20.35 7.64 1.55
C ILE A 236 -19.62 7.15 0.30
N VAL A 237 -19.94 5.94 -0.16
CA VAL A 237 -19.35 5.37 -1.39
C VAL A 237 -19.61 6.30 -2.57
N MET A 238 -20.88 6.67 -2.83
CA MET A 238 -21.23 7.52 -3.97
C MET A 238 -20.50 8.86 -3.92
N ARG A 239 -20.39 9.48 -2.73
CA ARG A 239 -19.66 10.74 -2.55
C ARG A 239 -18.15 10.60 -2.81
N GLN A 240 -17.55 9.48 -2.44
CA GLN A 240 -16.11 9.27 -2.58
C GLN A 240 -15.72 8.78 -3.99
N THR A 241 -16.58 7.99 -4.62
CA THR A 241 -16.31 7.36 -5.91
C THR A 241 -16.91 8.11 -7.09
N MET A 242 -17.84 9.03 -6.83
CA MET A 242 -18.67 9.70 -7.83
C MET A 242 -19.41 8.73 -8.77
N GLY A 243 -19.57 7.47 -8.37
CA GLY A 243 -20.17 6.41 -9.19
C GLY A 243 -19.21 5.70 -10.15
N ASN A 244 -17.93 6.09 -10.20
CA ASN A 244 -16.97 5.58 -11.20
C ASN A 244 -16.45 4.16 -10.90
N TYR A 245 -16.66 3.67 -9.68
CA TYR A 245 -16.13 2.38 -9.23
C TYR A 245 -17.28 1.42 -8.91
N PRO A 246 -17.43 0.31 -9.68
CA PRO A 246 -18.56 -0.61 -9.51
C PRO A 246 -18.41 -1.53 -8.30
N ALA A 247 -17.19 -1.80 -7.81
CA ALA A 247 -16.99 -2.78 -6.74
C ALA A 247 -17.56 -2.35 -5.37
N PRO A 248 -17.34 -1.12 -4.87
CA PRO A 248 -17.89 -0.68 -3.58
C PRO A 248 -19.42 -0.88 -3.40
N PRO A 249 -20.31 -0.49 -4.34
CA PRO A 249 -21.74 -0.76 -4.18
C PRO A 249 -22.05 -2.26 -4.21
N ARG A 250 -21.38 -3.06 -5.05
CA ARG A 250 -21.56 -4.52 -5.11
C ARG A 250 -21.16 -5.22 -3.80
N ILE A 251 -20.11 -4.75 -3.13
CA ILE A 251 -19.73 -5.22 -1.78
C ILE A 251 -20.90 -5.02 -0.80
N ILE A 252 -21.51 -3.83 -0.80
CA ILE A 252 -22.65 -3.54 0.09
C ILE A 252 -23.82 -4.47 -0.21
N GLU A 253 -24.10 -4.73 -1.48
CA GLU A 253 -25.18 -5.64 -1.90
C GLU A 253 -24.93 -7.10 -1.49
N CYS A 254 -23.70 -7.63 -1.62
CA CYS A 254 -23.36 -8.97 -1.13
C CYS A 254 -23.58 -9.11 0.38
N VAL A 255 -23.14 -8.10 1.13
CA VAL A 255 -23.30 -8.07 2.58
C VAL A 255 -24.77 -7.98 2.96
N GLU A 256 -25.53 -7.09 2.33
CA GLU A 256 -26.98 -6.93 2.58
C GLU A 256 -27.75 -8.20 2.25
N ALA A 257 -27.50 -8.81 1.08
CA ALA A 257 -28.11 -10.09 0.72
C ALA A 257 -27.83 -11.16 1.78
N GLY A 258 -26.59 -11.24 2.25
CA GLY A 258 -26.18 -12.19 3.28
C GLY A 258 -26.81 -11.96 4.65
N MET A 259 -26.85 -10.71 5.10
CA MET A 259 -27.32 -10.36 6.45
C MET A 259 -28.84 -10.36 6.55
N GLU A 260 -29.56 -10.11 5.46
CA GLU A 260 -31.02 -10.04 5.45
C GLU A 260 -31.68 -11.33 4.94
N LYS A 261 -31.08 -12.02 3.95
CA LYS A 261 -31.67 -13.24 3.34
C LYS A 261 -30.98 -14.54 3.75
N GLY A 262 -29.87 -14.46 4.49
CA GLY A 262 -29.15 -15.62 5.02
C GLY A 262 -27.82 -15.91 4.31
N PHE A 263 -27.03 -16.79 4.92
CA PHE A 263 -25.63 -17.03 4.50
C PHE A 263 -25.54 -17.53 3.04
N ALA A 264 -26.34 -18.52 2.66
CA ALA A 264 -26.34 -19.06 1.30
C ALA A 264 -26.70 -18.02 0.23
N ALA A 265 -27.70 -17.17 0.50
CA ALA A 265 -28.08 -16.08 -0.40
C ALA A 265 -26.96 -15.04 -0.57
N GLY A 266 -26.22 -14.75 0.52
CA GLY A 266 -25.03 -13.90 0.48
C GLY A 266 -23.89 -14.50 -0.32
N MET A 267 -23.60 -15.79 -0.17
CA MET A 267 -22.57 -16.49 -0.94
C MET A 267 -22.90 -16.52 -2.45
N ALA A 268 -24.16 -16.81 -2.81
CA ALA A 268 -24.61 -16.75 -4.20
C ALA A 268 -24.49 -15.33 -4.79
N ALA A 269 -24.85 -14.30 -4.01
CA ALA A 269 -24.67 -12.91 -4.42
C ALA A 269 -23.19 -12.50 -4.54
N GLU A 270 -22.30 -13.08 -3.72
CA GLU A 270 -20.86 -12.89 -3.81
C GLU A 270 -20.31 -13.50 -5.11
N GLU A 271 -20.68 -14.75 -5.41
CA GLU A 271 -20.27 -15.46 -6.62
C GLU A 271 -20.67 -14.68 -7.89
N GLU A 272 -21.95 -14.33 -8.02
CA GLU A 272 -22.49 -13.61 -9.17
C GLU A 272 -21.80 -12.25 -9.38
N LYS A 273 -21.64 -11.48 -8.30
CA LYS A 273 -21.09 -10.13 -8.40
C LYS A 273 -19.58 -10.14 -8.59
N PHE A 274 -18.88 -11.10 -8.00
CA PHE A 274 -17.46 -11.31 -8.23
C PHE A 274 -17.18 -11.55 -9.72
N ASP A 275 -17.96 -12.44 -10.34
CA ASP A 275 -17.85 -12.73 -11.78
C ASP A 275 -18.03 -11.48 -12.64
N SER A 276 -19.10 -10.71 -12.37
CA SER A 276 -19.37 -9.47 -13.09
C SER A 276 -18.25 -8.41 -12.94
N LEU A 277 -17.58 -8.37 -11.78
CA LEU A 277 -16.53 -7.40 -11.51
C LEU A 277 -15.21 -7.77 -12.19
N VAL A 278 -14.83 -9.05 -12.19
CA VAL A 278 -13.63 -9.55 -12.89
C VAL A 278 -13.67 -9.18 -14.38
N LEU A 279 -14.86 -9.21 -14.99
CA LEU A 279 -15.05 -8.86 -16.40
C LEU A 279 -15.18 -7.34 -16.64
N SER A 280 -15.32 -6.53 -15.59
CA SER A 280 -15.52 -5.08 -15.73
C SER A 280 -14.26 -4.36 -16.23
N PRO A 281 -14.39 -3.33 -17.09
CA PRO A 281 -13.23 -2.57 -17.57
C PRO A 281 -12.47 -1.90 -16.42
N GLN A 282 -13.17 -1.40 -15.40
CA GLN A 282 -12.55 -0.76 -14.23
C GLN A 282 -11.65 -1.74 -13.47
N SER A 283 -12.12 -2.96 -13.19
CA SER A 283 -11.28 -3.96 -12.51
C SER A 283 -10.05 -4.29 -13.34
N ARG A 284 -10.21 -4.48 -14.65
CA ARG A 284 -9.08 -4.80 -15.54
C ARG A 284 -8.01 -3.71 -15.50
N GLN A 285 -8.41 -2.43 -15.59
CA GLN A 285 -7.45 -1.32 -15.52
C GLN A 285 -6.78 -1.20 -14.14
N LEU A 286 -7.52 -1.38 -13.05
CA LEU A 286 -6.95 -1.37 -11.70
C LEU A 286 -5.96 -2.53 -11.47
N ILE A 287 -6.25 -3.71 -12.01
CA ILE A 287 -5.31 -4.83 -12.00
C ILE A 287 -4.06 -4.51 -12.83
N HIS A 288 -4.20 -3.95 -14.04
CA HIS A 288 -3.05 -3.52 -14.84
C HIS A 288 -2.18 -2.49 -14.11
N LEU A 289 -2.78 -1.49 -13.46
CA LEU A 289 -2.08 -0.53 -12.63
C LEU A 289 -1.33 -1.20 -11.48
N PHE A 290 -1.96 -2.13 -10.78
CA PHE A 290 -1.33 -2.88 -9.69
C PHE A 290 -0.10 -3.69 -10.17
N LEU A 291 -0.22 -4.42 -11.29
CA LEU A 291 0.88 -5.19 -11.86
C LEU A 291 2.03 -4.29 -12.31
N ASN A 292 1.73 -3.17 -12.97
CA ASN A 292 2.71 -2.17 -13.40
C ASN A 292 3.41 -1.51 -12.20
N MET A 293 2.68 -1.14 -11.15
CA MET A 293 3.29 -0.58 -9.94
C MET A 293 4.22 -1.59 -9.26
N ASN A 294 3.86 -2.87 -9.23
CA ASN A 294 4.72 -3.90 -8.64
C ASN A 294 5.96 -4.21 -9.49
N SER A 295 5.86 -4.13 -10.83
CA SER A 295 7.04 -4.30 -11.69
C SER A 295 8.04 -3.15 -11.52
N LYS A 296 7.55 -1.94 -11.27
CA LYS A 296 8.36 -0.73 -10.96
C LYS A 296 8.97 -0.70 -9.55
N LYS A 297 8.78 -1.76 -8.75
CA LYS A 297 9.52 -2.00 -7.50
C LYS A 297 10.73 -2.92 -7.70
N LYS A 298 11.12 -3.20 -8.94
CA LYS A 298 12.32 -3.95 -9.28
C LYS A 298 13.29 -3.02 -10.00
N ASN A 299 14.56 -3.13 -9.64
CA ASN A 299 15.63 -2.43 -10.31
C ASN A 299 16.20 -3.30 -11.45
N PRO A 300 15.99 -2.94 -12.73
CA PRO A 300 16.53 -3.69 -13.86
C PRO A 300 18.05 -3.60 -14.01
N ALA A 301 18.70 -2.59 -13.42
CA ALA A 301 20.14 -2.34 -13.51
C ALA A 301 20.84 -2.57 -12.15
N ARG A 302 20.36 -3.57 -11.39
CA ARG A 302 20.78 -3.82 -10.00
C ARG A 302 22.28 -4.11 -9.88
N GLU A 303 22.88 -4.68 -10.91
CA GLU A 303 24.31 -4.97 -11.01
C GLU A 303 25.19 -3.72 -11.02
N LYS A 304 24.65 -2.55 -11.39
CA LYS A 304 25.37 -1.27 -11.40
C LYS A 304 25.20 -0.48 -10.10
N VAL A 305 24.36 -0.96 -9.18
CA VAL A 305 24.03 -0.24 -7.94
C VAL A 305 25.25 -0.17 -7.02
N ARG A 306 25.53 1.02 -6.49
CA ARG A 306 26.46 1.20 -5.38
C ARG A 306 25.68 1.31 -4.06
N PRO A 307 26.20 0.74 -2.96
CA PRO A 307 25.53 0.84 -1.66
C PRO A 307 25.34 2.30 -1.22
N VAL A 308 24.20 2.56 -0.57
CA VAL A 308 23.90 3.83 0.11
C VAL A 308 23.46 3.52 1.53
N GLN A 309 24.32 3.86 2.49
CA GLN A 309 24.15 3.75 3.93
C GLN A 309 23.88 5.12 4.57
N THR A 310 24.47 6.19 4.04
CA THR A 310 24.31 7.56 4.55
C THR A 310 23.77 8.49 3.48
N VAL A 311 22.63 9.12 3.79
CA VAL A 311 21.96 10.13 2.95
C VAL A 311 22.04 11.48 3.64
N ALA A 312 22.34 12.55 2.90
CA ALA A 312 22.13 13.90 3.37
C ALA A 312 20.90 14.50 2.68
N VAL A 313 20.05 15.18 3.42
CA VAL A 313 18.89 15.91 2.90
C VAL A 313 19.10 17.40 3.16
N LEU A 314 19.09 18.20 2.10
CA LEU A 314 19.32 19.65 2.18
C LEU A 314 17.97 20.37 2.14
N GLY A 315 17.66 21.12 3.18
CA GLY A 315 16.35 21.69 3.45
C GLY A 315 15.58 20.80 4.44
N ALA A 316 15.26 21.34 5.62
CA ALA A 316 14.46 20.69 6.66
C ALA A 316 12.97 21.07 6.59
N GLY A 317 12.55 21.70 5.48
CA GLY A 317 11.15 21.98 5.18
C GLY A 317 10.31 20.71 4.97
N PHE A 318 9.08 20.90 4.50
CA PHE A 318 8.08 19.84 4.39
C PHE A 318 8.54 18.63 3.56
N MET A 319 9.14 18.87 2.40
CA MET A 319 9.66 17.81 1.53
C MET A 319 10.87 17.11 2.15
N GLY A 320 11.84 17.87 2.65
CA GLY A 320 13.06 17.32 3.23
C GLY A 320 12.83 16.49 4.49
N ALA A 321 11.95 16.93 5.39
CA ALA A 321 11.53 16.12 6.54
C ALA A 321 10.89 14.80 6.10
N GLY A 322 10.05 14.84 5.06
CA GLY A 322 9.44 13.64 4.49
C GLY A 322 10.46 12.67 3.87
N ILE A 323 11.45 13.17 3.13
CA ILE A 323 12.55 12.38 2.54
C ILE A 323 13.42 11.78 3.65
N ALA A 324 13.74 12.55 4.70
CA ALA A 324 14.48 12.08 5.86
C ALA A 324 13.75 10.94 6.58
N SER A 325 12.45 11.09 6.81
CA SER A 325 11.59 10.08 7.45
C SER A 325 11.61 8.73 6.71
N ILE A 326 11.34 8.74 5.40
CA ILE A 326 11.32 7.50 4.60
C ILE A 326 12.72 6.88 4.46
N SER A 327 13.77 7.69 4.45
CA SER A 327 15.14 7.19 4.37
C SER A 327 15.58 6.52 5.67
N ALA A 328 15.31 7.15 6.82
CA ALA A 328 15.63 6.60 8.14
C ALA A 328 14.83 5.33 8.46
N ALA A 329 13.59 5.24 7.95
CA ALA A 329 12.74 4.05 8.11
C ALA A 329 13.36 2.80 7.45
N GLU A 330 14.10 2.99 6.35
CA GLU A 330 14.82 1.94 5.61
C GLU A 330 16.25 1.69 6.12
N GLY A 331 16.55 2.17 7.32
CA GLY A 331 17.80 1.92 8.01
C GLY A 331 18.97 2.82 7.61
N MET A 332 18.78 3.78 6.70
CA MET A 332 19.83 4.71 6.30
C MET A 332 20.10 5.74 7.41
N LYS A 333 21.37 6.12 7.59
CA LYS A 333 21.74 7.28 8.40
C LYS A 333 21.39 8.55 7.61
N VAL A 334 20.77 9.53 8.25
CA VAL A 334 20.30 10.75 7.60
C VAL A 334 20.93 11.97 8.25
N LEU A 335 21.62 12.79 7.45
CA LEU A 335 22.03 14.14 7.83
C LEU A 335 20.99 15.13 7.33
N LEU A 336 20.22 15.75 8.22
CA LEU A 336 19.22 16.74 7.86
C LEU A 336 19.82 18.13 8.01
N LYS A 337 20.17 18.79 6.90
CA LYS A 337 20.81 20.10 6.90
C LYS A 337 19.82 21.21 6.56
N ASP A 338 19.83 22.28 7.33
CA ASP A 338 19.18 23.55 6.96
C ASP A 338 20.11 24.75 7.30
N VAL A 339 19.70 25.98 7.00
CA VAL A 339 20.49 27.19 7.33
C VAL A 339 20.41 27.54 8.81
N ALA A 340 19.34 27.15 9.51
CA ALA A 340 19.10 27.49 10.91
C ALA A 340 18.60 26.29 11.72
N TYR A 341 19.06 26.17 12.97
CA TYR A 341 18.64 25.10 13.88
C TYR A 341 17.13 25.08 14.14
N GLU A 342 16.46 26.24 14.07
CA GLU A 342 15.01 26.29 14.19
C GLU A 342 14.30 25.53 13.07
N ALA A 343 14.76 25.69 11.83
CA ALA A 343 14.22 24.97 10.67
C ALA A 343 14.48 23.48 10.77
N VAL A 344 15.70 23.09 11.18
CA VAL A 344 16.05 21.69 11.48
C VAL A 344 15.12 21.09 12.53
N GLY A 345 14.90 21.77 13.65
CA GLY A 345 14.04 21.31 14.73
C GLY A 345 12.57 21.16 14.29
N LYS A 346 12.06 22.03 13.41
CA LYS A 346 10.73 21.88 12.80
C LYS A 346 10.65 20.64 11.90
N GLY A 347 11.69 20.38 11.11
CA GLY A 347 11.80 19.18 10.29
C GLY A 347 11.82 17.90 11.14
N GLU A 348 12.69 17.84 12.15
CA GLU A 348 12.79 16.71 13.08
C GLU A 348 11.46 16.45 13.81
N LYS A 349 10.79 17.50 14.30
CA LYS A 349 9.47 17.38 14.91
C LYS A 349 8.44 16.79 13.95
N THR A 350 8.45 17.20 12.69
CA THR A 350 7.55 16.66 11.66
C THR A 350 7.75 15.16 11.48
N VAL A 351 9.01 14.70 11.42
CA VAL A 351 9.33 13.26 11.37
C VAL A 351 8.85 12.53 12.62
N TRP A 352 9.12 13.10 13.81
CA TRP A 352 8.69 12.52 15.08
C TRP A 352 7.17 12.32 15.16
N ASP A 353 6.41 13.34 14.75
CA ASP A 353 4.95 13.31 14.78
C ASP A 353 4.37 12.29 13.80
N GLU A 354 4.97 12.16 12.61
CA GLU A 354 4.61 11.15 11.62
C GLU A 354 4.82 9.73 12.16
N LEU A 355 6.01 9.44 12.69
CA LEU A 355 6.34 8.12 13.25
C LEU A 355 5.49 7.82 14.49
N SER A 356 5.26 8.80 15.36
CA SER A 356 4.35 8.67 16.51
C SER A 356 2.91 8.39 16.08
N GLY A 357 2.47 8.93 14.94
CA GLY A 357 1.20 8.59 14.30
C GLY A 357 1.12 7.11 13.89
N LYS A 358 2.21 6.54 13.34
CA LYS A 358 2.32 5.10 13.03
C LYS A 358 2.24 4.24 14.29
N VAL A 359 2.87 4.67 15.39
CA VAL A 359 2.79 3.99 16.69
C VAL A 359 1.36 3.96 17.22
N LYS A 360 0.65 5.10 17.20
CA LYS A 360 -0.77 5.18 17.62
C LYS A 360 -1.67 4.23 16.82
N LYS A 361 -1.36 4.02 15.53
CA LYS A 361 -2.08 3.08 14.65
C LYS A 361 -1.66 1.62 14.82
N GLY A 362 -0.59 1.34 15.58
CA GLY A 362 -0.02 0.00 15.75
C GLY A 362 0.81 -0.49 14.57
N ALA A 363 1.15 0.40 13.63
CA ALA A 363 2.00 0.11 12.47
C ALA A 363 3.50 0.12 12.82
N LEU A 364 3.86 0.63 14.00
CA LEU A 364 5.22 0.75 14.50
C LEU A 364 5.20 0.59 16.02
N SER A 365 6.24 0.03 16.63
CA SER A 365 6.42 0.03 18.08
C SER A 365 7.02 1.35 18.55
N SER A 366 6.88 1.70 19.83
CA SER A 366 7.55 2.88 20.41
C SER A 366 9.07 2.80 20.23
N PHE A 367 9.65 1.63 20.53
CA PHE A 367 11.07 1.36 20.32
C PHE A 367 11.47 1.49 18.83
N GLY A 368 10.64 0.98 17.91
CA GLY A 368 10.88 1.09 16.47
C GLY A 368 10.89 2.55 15.99
N ARG A 369 10.00 3.40 16.52
CA ARG A 369 10.04 4.86 16.28
C ARG A 369 11.37 5.44 16.74
N ASP A 370 11.75 5.18 17.99
CA ASP A 370 12.95 5.78 18.59
C ASP A 370 14.21 5.34 17.84
N GLN A 371 14.27 4.07 17.41
CA GLN A 371 15.36 3.55 16.58
C GLN A 371 15.42 4.25 15.21
N ILE A 372 14.29 4.43 14.53
CA ILE A 372 14.26 5.16 13.25
C ILE A 372 14.70 6.61 13.45
N PHE A 373 14.15 7.28 14.45
CA PHE A 373 14.45 8.68 14.73
C PHE A 373 15.94 8.90 15.08
N SER A 374 16.55 7.96 15.81
CA SER A 374 17.99 8.03 16.16
C SER A 374 18.94 8.02 14.97
N ARG A 375 18.47 7.66 13.76
CA ARG A 375 19.26 7.70 12.54
C ARG A 375 19.32 9.09 11.91
N ILE A 376 18.49 10.03 12.37
CA ILE A 376 18.41 11.39 11.85
C ILE A 376 19.28 12.29 12.74
N SER A 377 20.22 13.00 12.11
CA SER A 377 21.10 13.97 12.75
C SER A 377 20.93 15.32 12.06
N GLY A 378 20.28 16.25 12.76
CA GLY A 378 20.15 17.65 12.32
C GLY A 378 21.47 18.43 12.37
N ARG A 379 21.73 19.26 11.35
CA ARG A 379 22.94 20.11 11.23
C ARG A 379 22.66 21.42 10.52
N THR A 380 23.54 22.40 10.71
CA THR A 380 23.54 23.66 9.94
C THR A 380 24.77 23.85 9.05
N ASP A 381 25.79 23.00 9.21
CA ASP A 381 27.01 23.00 8.41
C ASP A 381 27.17 21.69 7.61
N TYR A 382 28.22 21.60 6.79
CA TYR A 382 28.54 20.41 5.99
C TYR A 382 29.44 19.40 6.72
N LYS A 383 29.60 19.49 8.05
CA LYS A 383 30.45 18.53 8.77
C LYS A 383 29.84 17.14 8.68
N GLY A 384 30.69 16.14 8.43
CA GLY A 384 30.29 14.74 8.28
C GLY A 384 29.87 14.35 6.86
N PHE A 385 29.86 15.28 5.90
CA PHE A 385 29.48 15.00 4.51
C PHE A 385 30.49 14.10 3.75
N GLY A 386 31.72 13.96 4.24
CA GLY A 386 32.72 13.07 3.62
C GLY A 386 32.31 11.60 3.57
N ALA A 387 31.38 11.16 4.43
CA ALA A 387 30.85 9.78 4.45
C ALA A 387 29.48 9.65 3.75
N VAL A 388 28.96 10.71 3.14
CA VAL A 388 27.66 10.70 2.45
C VAL A 388 27.83 10.09 1.06
N GLU A 389 26.95 9.16 0.72
CA GLU A 389 26.92 8.48 -0.59
C GLU A 389 25.83 9.08 -1.51
N LEU A 390 24.78 9.67 -0.92
CA LEU A 390 23.70 10.34 -1.63
C LEU A 390 23.30 11.64 -0.92
N VAL A 391 23.31 12.74 -1.65
CA VAL A 391 22.74 14.02 -1.23
C VAL A 391 21.42 14.22 -1.98
N VAL A 392 20.35 14.55 -1.27
CA VAL A 392 19.07 14.95 -1.85
C VAL A 392 18.80 16.41 -1.50
N GLU A 393 18.83 17.27 -2.50
CA GLU A 393 18.56 18.70 -2.39
C GLU A 393 17.05 18.96 -2.48
N ALA A 394 16.48 19.60 -1.46
CA ALA A 394 15.06 19.94 -1.34
C ALA A 394 14.87 21.38 -0.80
N VAL A 395 15.59 22.33 -1.41
CA VAL A 395 15.49 23.78 -1.17
C VAL A 395 14.59 24.44 -2.20
N PHE A 396 14.43 25.77 -2.09
CA PHE A 396 13.61 26.59 -2.98
C PHE A 396 13.96 26.41 -4.46
N GLU A 397 12.96 26.65 -5.31
CA GLU A 397 13.03 26.47 -6.76
C GLU A 397 13.75 27.66 -7.43
N ASP A 398 15.03 27.84 -7.10
CA ASP A 398 15.90 28.86 -7.68
C ASP A 398 17.16 28.22 -8.27
N LEU A 399 17.44 28.48 -9.56
CA LEU A 399 18.53 27.83 -10.28
C LEU A 399 19.91 28.24 -9.72
N LYS A 400 20.11 29.51 -9.38
CA LYS A 400 21.42 30.00 -8.88
C LYS A 400 21.71 29.38 -7.53
N LEU A 401 20.73 29.39 -6.63
CA LEU A 401 20.82 28.78 -5.31
C LEU A 401 21.14 27.28 -5.41
N LYS A 402 20.48 26.54 -6.30
CA LYS A 402 20.74 25.11 -6.49
C LYS A 402 22.16 24.85 -7.03
N GLN A 403 22.65 25.67 -7.96
CA GLN A 403 24.03 25.57 -8.46
C GLN A 403 25.07 25.90 -7.36
N GLU A 404 24.81 26.92 -6.54
CA GLU A 404 25.67 27.27 -5.39
C GLU A 404 25.73 26.14 -4.36
N ILE A 405 24.58 25.55 -4.03
CA ILE A 405 24.49 24.40 -3.12
C ILE A 405 25.23 23.20 -3.69
N LEU A 406 25.07 22.89 -4.98
CA LEU A 406 25.79 21.81 -5.64
C LEU A 406 27.31 22.00 -5.50
N ALA A 407 27.82 23.20 -5.79
CA ALA A 407 29.25 23.50 -5.66
C ALA A 407 29.76 23.36 -4.20
N GLN A 408 28.98 23.80 -3.21
CA GLN A 408 29.31 23.63 -1.80
C GLN A 408 29.33 22.16 -1.37
N VAL A 409 28.36 21.37 -1.86
CA VAL A 409 28.28 19.94 -1.60
C VAL A 409 29.48 19.23 -2.22
N GLU A 410 29.80 19.49 -3.48
CA GLU A 410 30.93 18.87 -4.16
C GLU A 410 32.27 19.09 -3.44
N ALA A 411 32.42 20.22 -2.73
CA ALA A 411 33.58 20.52 -1.91
C ALA A 411 33.63 19.76 -0.56
N ALA A 412 32.49 19.24 -0.08
CA ALA A 412 32.36 18.62 1.23
C ALA A 412 32.17 17.09 1.21
N VAL A 413 31.82 16.52 0.06
CA VAL A 413 31.55 15.08 -0.12
C VAL A 413 32.70 14.33 -0.79
N SER A 414 32.71 13.01 -0.65
CA SER A 414 33.64 12.15 -1.39
C SER A 414 33.40 12.16 -2.90
N GLU A 415 34.39 11.74 -3.68
CA GLU A 415 34.29 11.62 -5.14
C GLU A 415 33.28 10.59 -5.64
N ASN A 416 32.71 9.78 -4.76
CA ASN A 416 31.71 8.77 -5.12
C ASN A 416 30.27 9.17 -4.75
N CYS A 417 30.07 10.36 -4.18
CA CYS A 417 28.75 10.83 -3.76
C CYS A 417 27.88 11.21 -4.95
N ILE A 418 26.61 10.81 -4.92
CA ILE A 418 25.58 11.26 -5.85
C ILE A 418 24.98 12.56 -5.34
N PHE A 419 24.75 13.52 -6.23
CA PHE A 419 23.90 14.68 -5.96
C PHE A 419 22.56 14.52 -6.68
N ALA A 420 21.48 14.52 -5.93
CA ALA A 420 20.13 14.43 -6.45
C ALA A 420 19.34 15.71 -6.14
N SER A 421 18.72 16.33 -7.14
CA SER A 421 17.81 17.47 -6.91
C SER A 421 16.35 17.00 -6.90
N ASN A 422 15.57 17.46 -5.90
CA ASN A 422 14.12 17.29 -5.79
C ASN A 422 13.34 18.42 -6.50
N THR A 423 13.95 19.10 -7.46
CA THR A 423 13.26 20.10 -8.29
C THR A 423 12.08 19.49 -9.06
N SER A 424 11.12 20.33 -9.43
CA SER A 424 9.88 19.95 -10.12
C SER A 424 9.79 20.50 -11.55
N SER A 425 10.51 21.59 -11.85
CA SER A 425 10.44 22.28 -13.14
C SER A 425 11.80 22.60 -13.75
N LEU A 426 12.86 22.77 -12.96
CA LEU A 426 14.18 23.14 -13.47
C LEU A 426 14.87 21.93 -14.11
N PRO A 427 15.33 22.03 -15.36
CA PRO A 427 16.08 20.94 -15.99
C PRO A 427 17.35 20.60 -15.20
N ILE A 428 17.59 19.30 -15.00
CA ILE A 428 18.74 18.81 -14.23
C ILE A 428 20.06 19.21 -14.91
N LYS A 429 20.10 19.27 -16.25
CA LYS A 429 21.27 19.74 -17.00
C LYS A 429 21.66 21.17 -16.64
N GLU A 430 20.69 22.04 -16.35
CA GLU A 430 20.99 23.44 -16.00
C GLU A 430 21.52 23.52 -14.57
N ILE A 431 21.01 22.70 -13.65
CA ILE A 431 21.56 22.57 -12.30
C ILE A 431 23.00 22.02 -12.36
N ALA A 432 23.25 21.04 -13.23
CA ALA A 432 24.54 20.38 -13.38
C ALA A 432 25.58 21.18 -14.20
N LYS A 433 25.18 22.30 -14.83
CA LYS A 433 25.99 23.03 -15.82
C LYS A 433 27.40 23.41 -15.35
N ASN A 434 27.55 23.76 -14.08
CA ASN A 434 28.82 24.15 -13.47
C ASN A 434 29.36 23.10 -12.48
N ALA A 435 28.80 21.89 -12.48
CA ALA A 435 29.23 20.81 -11.61
C ALA A 435 30.63 20.33 -12.02
N ARG A 436 31.46 19.98 -11.03
CA ARG A 436 32.76 19.32 -11.29
C ARG A 436 32.55 17.90 -11.79
N ARG A 437 31.47 17.24 -11.35
CA ARG A 437 31.14 15.85 -11.67
C ARG A 437 29.69 15.74 -12.16
N PRO A 438 29.33 16.32 -13.31
CA PRO A 438 27.96 16.29 -13.84
C PRO A 438 27.42 14.87 -14.01
N GLN A 439 28.28 13.89 -14.24
CA GLN A 439 27.93 12.48 -14.32
C GLN A 439 27.39 11.88 -13.02
N GLN A 440 27.54 12.57 -11.89
CA GLN A 440 27.00 12.20 -10.56
C GLN A 440 25.76 13.00 -10.17
N VAL A 441 25.25 13.84 -11.08
CA VAL A 441 24.06 14.64 -10.85
C VAL A 441 22.85 13.96 -11.49
N VAL A 442 21.77 13.84 -10.73
CA VAL A 442 20.50 13.21 -11.15
C VAL A 442 19.32 13.99 -10.56
N GLY A 443 18.14 13.89 -11.16
CA GLY A 443 16.90 14.31 -10.49
C GLY A 443 16.30 13.19 -9.66
N MET A 444 15.83 13.51 -8.46
CA MET A 444 14.99 12.63 -7.63
C MET A 444 13.75 13.42 -7.21
N HIS A 445 12.80 13.55 -8.12
CA HIS A 445 11.58 14.33 -7.92
C HIS A 445 10.54 13.52 -7.13
N TYR A 446 10.45 13.82 -5.83
CA TYR A 446 9.47 13.28 -4.90
C TYR A 446 8.17 14.08 -4.95
N PHE A 447 7.06 13.40 -4.67
CA PHE A 447 5.73 14.00 -4.64
C PHE A 447 5.26 14.27 -3.20
N SER A 448 4.65 15.44 -3.00
CA SER A 448 4.13 15.89 -1.71
C SER A 448 2.76 15.27 -1.40
N PRO A 449 2.48 14.81 -0.16
CA PRO A 449 3.43 14.57 0.94
C PRO A 449 4.27 13.31 0.75
N VAL A 450 5.59 13.44 0.94
CA VAL A 450 6.56 12.38 0.64
C VAL A 450 6.24 11.03 1.31
N PRO A 451 5.90 10.92 2.61
CA PRO A 451 5.63 9.60 3.21
C PRO A 451 4.36 8.90 2.69
N ARG A 452 3.48 9.63 1.98
CA ARG A 452 2.19 9.11 1.50
C ARG A 452 2.16 8.87 0.00
N MET A 453 2.85 9.72 -0.77
CA MET A 453 2.83 9.62 -2.23
C MET A 453 3.71 8.47 -2.70
N PRO A 454 3.21 7.59 -3.58
CA PRO A 454 3.96 6.42 -4.00
C PRO A 454 5.00 6.73 -5.07
N LEU A 455 4.78 7.75 -5.90
CA LEU A 455 5.62 8.02 -7.06
C LEU A 455 6.95 8.70 -6.67
N LEU A 456 8.01 8.34 -7.39
CA LEU A 456 9.29 9.04 -7.46
C LEU A 456 9.75 9.03 -8.92
N GLU A 457 10.06 10.21 -9.45
CA GLU A 457 10.58 10.39 -10.80
C GLU A 457 12.09 10.58 -10.73
N ILE A 458 12.84 9.70 -11.39
CA ILE A 458 14.30 9.79 -11.53
C ILE A 458 14.59 10.41 -12.90
N ILE A 459 15.35 11.50 -12.90
CA ILE A 459 15.63 12.27 -14.11
C ILE A 459 17.09 12.14 -14.47
N GLU A 460 17.38 11.57 -15.62
CA GLU A 460 18.75 11.43 -16.14
C GLU A 460 19.02 12.45 -17.25
N THR A 461 20.20 13.07 -17.19
CA THR A 461 20.74 13.87 -18.29
C THR A 461 21.54 12.98 -19.24
N ALA A 462 22.08 13.55 -20.32
CA ALA A 462 23.02 12.84 -21.18
C ALA A 462 24.35 12.49 -20.48
N ASP A 463 24.72 13.27 -19.46
CA ASP A 463 25.97 13.09 -18.73
C ASP A 463 25.82 12.14 -17.53
N THR A 464 24.61 11.99 -16.97
CA THR A 464 24.34 11.14 -15.80
C THR A 464 24.80 9.71 -16.05
N ALA A 465 25.69 9.20 -15.20
CA ALA A 465 26.22 7.85 -15.35
C ALA A 465 25.18 6.77 -14.98
N ASP A 466 25.18 5.65 -15.70
CA ASP A 466 24.25 4.54 -15.48
C ASP A 466 24.19 4.04 -14.03
N TRP A 467 25.33 3.98 -13.33
CA TRP A 467 25.39 3.53 -11.94
C TRP A 467 24.69 4.51 -10.98
N VAL A 468 24.62 5.79 -11.34
CA VAL A 468 23.95 6.85 -10.58
C VAL A 468 22.44 6.68 -10.70
N THR A 469 21.92 6.54 -11.93
CA THR A 469 20.50 6.25 -12.17
C THR A 469 20.09 4.94 -11.49
N ALA A 470 20.90 3.89 -11.63
CA ALA A 470 20.64 2.60 -11.00
C ALA A 470 20.60 2.71 -9.46
N THR A 471 21.53 3.45 -8.86
CA THR A 471 21.61 3.65 -7.41
C THR A 471 20.45 4.50 -6.88
N ALA A 472 20.12 5.60 -7.56
CA ALA A 472 18.99 6.46 -7.19
C ALA A 472 17.65 5.70 -7.27
N MET A 473 17.47 4.87 -8.30
CA MET A 473 16.32 3.99 -8.41
C MET A 473 16.27 2.94 -7.28
N GLU A 474 17.40 2.33 -6.92
CA GLU A 474 17.44 1.38 -5.79
C GLU A 474 17.05 2.07 -4.48
N VAL A 475 17.57 3.27 -4.21
CA VAL A 475 17.23 4.05 -3.01
C VAL A 475 15.73 4.36 -2.99
N GLY A 476 15.17 4.82 -4.12
CA GLY A 476 13.74 5.06 -4.26
C GLY A 476 12.88 3.83 -3.99
N ILE A 477 13.25 2.68 -4.57
CA ILE A 477 12.56 1.41 -4.37
C ILE A 477 12.63 0.98 -2.91
N ARG A 478 13.82 1.07 -2.28
CA ARG A 478 14.01 0.78 -0.86
C ARG A 478 13.10 1.64 0.01
N GLN A 479 13.02 2.94 -0.26
CA GLN A 479 12.10 3.89 0.38
C GLN A 479 10.60 3.60 0.17
N GLY A 480 10.25 2.51 -0.53
CA GLY A 480 8.88 2.09 -0.78
C GLY A 480 8.20 2.84 -1.92
N LYS A 481 8.97 3.53 -2.79
CA LYS A 481 8.45 4.27 -3.93
C LYS A 481 8.25 3.38 -5.16
N THR A 482 7.29 3.77 -5.98
CA THR A 482 7.15 3.35 -7.38
C THR A 482 8.02 4.28 -8.21
N VAL A 483 9.10 3.75 -8.77
CA VAL A 483 10.09 4.57 -9.46
C VAL A 483 9.85 4.55 -10.98
N ILE A 484 9.85 5.73 -11.59
CA ILE A 484 9.93 5.90 -13.04
C ILE A 484 11.24 6.61 -13.40
N VAL A 485 11.84 6.26 -14.52
CA VAL A 485 13.02 6.94 -15.06
C VAL A 485 12.58 7.71 -16.30
N VAL A 486 12.95 8.98 -16.36
CA VAL A 486 12.63 9.89 -17.46
C VAL A 486 13.88 10.65 -17.88
N LYS A 487 13.90 11.08 -19.15
CA LYS A 487 14.97 11.94 -19.65
C LYS A 487 14.75 13.37 -19.19
N ASP A 488 15.84 14.09 -18.96
CA ASP A 488 15.80 15.50 -18.61
C ASP A 488 15.11 16.35 -19.68
N GLY A 489 14.38 17.35 -19.20
CA GLY A 489 13.60 18.28 -20.01
C GLY A 489 12.76 19.18 -19.11
N PRO A 490 12.33 20.36 -19.60
CA PRO A 490 11.50 21.27 -18.81
C PRO A 490 10.24 20.56 -18.30
N GLY A 491 10.02 20.59 -16.98
CA GLY A 491 8.88 19.93 -16.33
C GLY A 491 8.86 18.40 -16.40
N PHE A 492 9.95 17.76 -16.83
CA PHE A 492 10.12 16.31 -16.91
C PHE A 492 8.97 15.61 -17.65
N TYR A 493 8.43 14.51 -17.10
CA TYR A 493 7.19 13.93 -17.58
C TYR A 493 5.98 14.49 -16.83
N THR A 494 6.03 14.50 -15.49
CA THR A 494 4.83 14.74 -14.67
C THR A 494 4.35 16.19 -14.70
N SER A 495 5.19 17.17 -14.36
CA SER A 495 4.83 18.60 -14.42
C SER A 495 4.48 19.03 -15.84
N ARG A 496 5.17 18.46 -16.84
CA ARG A 496 4.95 18.74 -18.26
C ARG A 496 3.56 18.32 -18.74
N ILE A 497 3.03 17.16 -18.33
CA ILE A 497 1.67 16.77 -18.73
C ILE A 497 0.59 17.45 -17.88
N LEU A 498 0.94 17.91 -16.67
CA LEU A 498 0.03 18.62 -15.79
C LEU A 498 -0.21 20.06 -16.26
N ALA A 499 0.82 20.75 -16.76
CA ALA A 499 0.71 22.17 -17.12
C ALA A 499 -0.39 22.44 -18.17
N PRO A 500 -0.50 21.69 -19.29
CA PRO A 500 -1.59 21.89 -20.25
C PRO A 500 -2.98 21.66 -19.65
N LEU A 501 -3.13 20.68 -18.74
CA LEU A 501 -4.40 20.42 -18.07
C LEU A 501 -4.83 21.60 -17.20
N LEU A 502 -3.89 22.18 -16.45
CA LEU A 502 -4.17 23.36 -15.62
C LEU A 502 -4.44 24.60 -16.48
N HIS A 503 -3.70 24.75 -17.58
CA HIS A 503 -3.91 25.86 -18.51
C HIS A 503 -5.29 25.81 -19.16
N GLU A 504 -5.73 24.65 -19.67
CA GLU A 504 -7.09 24.49 -20.20
C GLU A 504 -8.18 24.77 -19.15
N ALA A 505 -7.94 24.39 -17.89
CA ALA A 505 -8.87 24.73 -16.82
C ALA A 505 -8.98 26.25 -16.59
N LEU A 506 -7.89 27.00 -16.79
CA LEU A 506 -7.89 28.46 -16.72
C LEU A 506 -8.58 29.10 -17.94
N LEU A 507 -8.38 28.56 -19.14
CA LEU A 507 -9.09 29.02 -20.35
C LEU A 507 -10.61 28.87 -20.20
N ILE A 508 -11.08 27.74 -19.65
CA ILE A 508 -12.51 27.54 -19.36
C ILE A 508 -13.03 28.62 -18.41
N LEU A 509 -12.23 29.10 -17.46
CA LEU A 509 -12.63 30.22 -16.59
C LEU A 509 -12.70 31.54 -17.36
N GLU A 510 -11.73 31.80 -18.24
CA GLU A 510 -11.71 33.00 -19.09
C GLU A 510 -12.93 33.05 -20.03
N GLU A 511 -13.36 31.90 -20.53
CA GLU A 511 -14.58 31.72 -21.34
C GLU A 511 -15.89 31.86 -20.55
N GLY A 512 -15.82 32.11 -19.23
CA GLY A 512 -16.98 32.34 -18.35
C GLY A 512 -17.43 31.10 -17.56
N GLY A 513 -16.63 30.03 -17.51
CA GLY A 513 -16.90 28.86 -16.69
C GLY A 513 -16.84 29.13 -15.19
N GLU A 514 -17.67 28.44 -14.40
CA GLU A 514 -17.64 28.55 -12.93
C GLU A 514 -16.59 27.60 -12.33
N ILE A 515 -15.72 28.13 -11.44
CA ILE A 515 -14.68 27.37 -10.73
C ILE A 515 -15.20 26.05 -10.15
N ARG A 516 -16.31 26.12 -9.40
CA ARG A 516 -16.91 24.95 -8.73
C ARG A 516 -17.48 23.94 -9.72
N GLN A 517 -17.92 24.39 -10.90
CA GLN A 517 -18.43 23.52 -11.94
C GLN A 517 -17.29 22.74 -12.59
N VAL A 518 -16.21 23.41 -12.99
CA VAL A 518 -15.03 22.76 -13.60
C VAL A 518 -14.48 21.67 -12.68
N ASP A 519 -14.23 22.00 -11.41
CA ASP A 519 -13.70 21.05 -10.44
C ASP A 519 -14.66 19.88 -10.18
N ARG A 520 -15.97 20.15 -10.08
CA ARG A 520 -16.98 19.11 -9.86
C ARG A 520 -17.08 18.15 -11.03
N GLU A 521 -17.11 18.65 -12.27
CA GLU A 521 -17.21 17.79 -13.46
C GLU A 521 -15.92 16.98 -13.66
N MET A 522 -14.75 17.53 -13.37
CA MET A 522 -13.47 16.78 -13.39
C MET A 522 -13.44 15.69 -12.32
N LYS A 523 -13.93 15.96 -11.11
CA LYS A 523 -14.06 14.93 -10.07
C LYS A 523 -15.08 13.86 -10.44
N ARG A 524 -16.19 14.25 -11.09
CA ARG A 524 -17.19 13.32 -11.62
C ARG A 524 -16.60 12.45 -12.73
N TYR A 525 -15.74 12.99 -13.58
CA TYR A 525 -15.03 12.24 -14.60
C TYR A 525 -14.07 11.20 -14.00
N GLY A 526 -13.46 11.50 -12.85
CA GLY A 526 -12.64 10.55 -12.10
C GLY A 526 -11.35 11.12 -11.52
N PHE A 527 -11.10 12.42 -11.67
CA PHE A 527 -9.94 13.06 -11.03
C PHE A 527 -10.13 13.11 -9.50
N PRO A 528 -9.07 12.87 -8.72
CA PRO A 528 -9.17 12.91 -7.25
C PRO A 528 -9.41 14.33 -6.73
N VAL A 529 -8.83 15.33 -7.41
CA VAL A 529 -8.91 16.76 -7.11
C VAL A 529 -9.25 17.48 -8.40
N GLY A 530 -10.09 18.51 -8.34
CA GLY A 530 -10.36 19.35 -9.50
C GLY A 530 -9.15 20.20 -9.86
N PRO A 531 -8.94 20.55 -11.14
CA PRO A 531 -7.74 21.25 -11.58
C PRO A 531 -7.54 22.62 -10.91
N LEU A 532 -8.62 23.34 -10.56
CA LEU A 532 -8.52 24.66 -9.96
C LEU A 532 -8.21 24.56 -8.46
N THR A 533 -8.90 23.67 -7.74
CA THR A 533 -8.50 23.31 -6.37
C THR A 533 -7.06 22.81 -6.30
N LEU A 534 -6.61 22.04 -7.30
CA LEU A 534 -5.22 21.55 -7.36
C LEU A 534 -4.23 22.71 -7.52
N LEU A 535 -4.53 23.70 -8.37
CA LEU A 535 -3.72 24.91 -8.52
C LEU A 535 -3.63 25.70 -7.20
N ASP A 536 -4.75 25.84 -6.48
CA ASP A 536 -4.79 26.47 -5.16
C ASP A 536 -3.95 25.70 -4.12
N GLU A 537 -4.03 24.37 -4.09
CA GLU A 537 -3.27 23.53 -3.15
C GLU A 537 -1.76 23.51 -3.43
N VAL A 538 -1.37 23.60 -4.71
CA VAL A 538 0.04 23.68 -5.13
C VAL A 538 0.63 25.06 -4.85
N GLY A 539 -0.18 26.10 -5.00
CA GLY A 539 0.23 27.50 -4.91
C GLY A 539 0.16 28.17 -6.27
N ILE A 540 -0.66 29.22 -6.38
CA ILE A 540 -0.85 29.99 -7.62
C ILE A 540 0.46 30.67 -8.05
N ASP A 541 1.25 31.13 -7.07
CA ASP A 541 2.58 31.70 -7.27
C ASP A 541 3.57 30.69 -7.85
N VAL A 542 3.57 29.46 -7.34
CA VAL A 542 4.38 28.36 -7.87
C VAL A 542 3.93 28.01 -9.29
N GLY A 543 2.62 27.89 -9.52
CA GLY A 543 2.06 27.65 -10.85
C GLY A 543 2.46 28.72 -11.85
N ALA A 544 2.35 30.00 -11.48
CA ALA A 544 2.77 31.13 -12.30
C ALA A 544 4.28 31.12 -12.57
N HIS A 545 5.10 30.78 -11.58
CA HIS A 545 6.55 30.67 -11.74
C HIS A 545 6.93 29.56 -12.74
N VAL A 546 6.31 28.39 -12.64
CA VAL A 546 6.57 27.26 -13.55
C VAL A 546 6.10 27.58 -14.97
N SER A 547 4.88 28.13 -15.12
CA SER A 547 4.30 28.51 -16.41
C SER A 547 4.98 29.71 -17.06
N GLY A 548 5.55 30.64 -16.28
CA GLY A 548 6.32 31.78 -16.79
C GLY A 548 7.81 31.47 -17.04
N GLY A 549 8.27 30.28 -16.65
CA GLY A 549 9.66 29.85 -16.81
C GLY A 549 9.91 29.07 -18.11
N VAL A 550 10.95 28.22 -18.08
CA VAL A 550 11.40 27.41 -19.24
C VAL A 550 10.29 26.51 -19.81
N LEU A 551 9.38 26.03 -18.96
CA LEU A 551 8.25 25.21 -19.39
C LEU A 551 7.23 26.05 -20.20
N GLY A 552 7.02 27.30 -19.80
CA GLY A 552 6.25 28.30 -20.52
C GLY A 552 6.70 28.48 -21.96
N GLU A 553 7.95 28.88 -22.11
CA GLU A 553 8.61 29.12 -23.39
C GLU A 553 8.51 27.90 -24.33
N LEU A 554 8.67 26.69 -23.78
CA LEU A 554 8.52 25.44 -24.53
C LEU A 554 7.11 25.31 -25.12
N PHE A 555 6.07 25.66 -24.37
CA PHE A 555 4.69 25.53 -24.82
C PHE A 555 4.24 26.66 -25.74
N VAL A 556 4.74 27.89 -25.54
CA VAL A 556 4.55 29.00 -26.50
C VAL A 556 5.04 28.58 -27.88
N SER A 557 6.23 27.97 -27.95
CA SER A 557 6.79 27.48 -29.23
C SER A 557 5.94 26.40 -29.90
N ARG A 558 4.97 25.81 -29.18
CA ARG A 558 4.06 24.77 -29.65
C ARG A 558 2.62 25.27 -29.85
N GLY A 559 2.41 26.57 -29.81
CA GLY A 559 1.11 27.20 -30.11
C GLY A 559 0.19 27.39 -28.90
N MET A 560 0.69 27.23 -27.68
CA MET A 560 -0.07 27.56 -26.46
C MET A 560 -0.02 29.08 -26.23
N SER A 561 -1.18 29.73 -26.09
CA SER A 561 -1.29 31.16 -25.75
C SER A 561 -1.45 31.30 -24.24
N TYR A 562 -0.51 31.98 -23.57
CA TYR A 562 -0.59 32.30 -22.15
C TYR A 562 -1.35 33.58 -21.86
#